data_AF-A0A2Z6M1V1-F1
#
_entry.id   AF-A0A2Z6M1V1-F1
#
_cell.length_a   1.000
_cell.length_b   1.000
_cell.length_c   1.000
_cell.angle_alpha   90.00
_cell.angle_beta   90.00
_cell.angle_gamma   90.00
#
_symmetry.space_group_name_H-M   'P 1'
#
loop_
_entity.id
_entity.type
_entity.pdbx_description
1 polymer ?
#
loop_
_entity_poly.entity_id
_entity_poly.type
_entity_poly.pdbx_seq_one_letter_code
_entity_poly.pdbx_strand_id
1 'polypeptide(L)'
;MVIVEVQVMKLHCVSRAASIMPISVDNAAQREVEMEMKMAIEAGKLTVRANYGTLLNSKLFDLGAKANEGILCIQNHVQQELGQKRDWEASEVKSWNSNLTLTFPIS
;
A
#
# COMPACT_ATOMS: atom_id res chain seq x y z
N MET A 1 10.14 10.34 20.93
CA MET A 1 8.89 10.53 20.17
C MET A 1 8.12 11.66 20.85
N VAL A 2 7.91 12.78 20.17
CA VAL A 2 7.17 13.92 20.73
C VAL A 2 5.78 13.90 20.10
N ILE A 3 4.75 13.92 20.94
CA ILE A 3 3.36 14.07 20.49
C ILE A 3 3.12 15.58 20.38
N VAL A 4 2.81 16.03 19.17
CA VAL A 4 2.52 17.44 18.87
C VAL A 4 1.12 17.56 18.31
N GLU A 5 0.42 18.62 18.68
CA GLU A 5 -0.87 18.99 18.11
C GLU A 5 -0.72 20.28 17.30
N VAL A 6 -1.50 20.41 16.23
CA VAL A 6 -1.43 21.57 15.32
C VAL A 6 -2.56 22.54 15.65
N GLN A 7 -2.21 23.75 16.08
CA GLN A 7 -3.16 24.84 16.25
C GLN A 7 -3.38 25.56 14.91
N VAL A 8 -4.59 25.44 14.34
CA VAL A 8 -4.92 25.95 13.01
C VAL A 8 -5.33 27.43 13.06
N MET A 9 -4.65 28.29 12.28
CA MET A 9 -5.01 29.72 12.16
C MET A 9 -5.83 30.05 10.90
N LYS A 10 -5.56 29.35 9.80
CA LYS A 10 -6.26 29.50 8.51
C LYS A 10 -6.46 28.11 7.90
N LEU A 11 -7.65 27.84 7.39
CA LEU A 11 -8.00 26.59 6.73
C LEU A 11 -8.67 26.89 5.39
N HIS A 12 -8.10 26.35 4.30
CA HIS A 12 -8.67 26.46 2.96
C HIS A 12 -8.93 25.06 2.42
N CYS A 13 -10.12 24.85 1.84
CA CYS A 13 -10.50 23.58 1.23
C CYS A 13 -9.98 23.54 -0.22
N VAL A 14 -9.01 22.67 -0.51
CA VAL A 14 -8.45 22.48 -1.87
C VAL A 14 -9.37 21.58 -2.71
N SER A 15 -9.86 20.49 -2.12
CA SER A 15 -10.85 19.60 -2.71
C SER A 15 -11.87 19.22 -1.64
N ARG A 16 -13.15 19.38 -1.94
CA ARG A 16 -14.24 19.10 -1.01
C ARG A 16 -14.74 17.68 -1.24
N ALA A 17 -14.66 16.85 -0.21
CA ALA A 17 -15.24 15.50 -0.25
C ALA A 17 -16.77 15.56 -0.28
N ALA A 18 -17.39 14.52 -0.83
CA ALA A 18 -18.84 14.32 -0.76
C ALA A 18 -19.28 14.20 0.71
N SER A 19 -20.48 14.71 1.02
CA SER A 19 -21.03 14.68 2.39
C SER A 19 -21.31 13.26 2.90
N ILE A 20 -21.62 12.34 1.99
CA ILE A 20 -21.86 10.93 2.28
C ILE A 20 -20.77 10.13 1.59
N MET A 21 -19.87 9.57 2.38
CA MET A 21 -18.86 8.64 1.88
C MET A 21 -19.42 7.21 1.87
N PRO A 22 -19.10 6.40 0.84
CA PRO A 22 -19.55 5.00 0.76
C PRO A 22 -19.09 4.14 1.94
N ILE A 23 -17.94 4.48 2.52
CA ILE A 23 -17.36 3.84 3.68
C ILE A 23 -16.62 4.88 4.53
N SER A 24 -16.65 4.76 5.85
CA SER A 24 -15.82 5.60 6.72
C SER A 24 -14.37 5.08 6.74
N VAL A 25 -13.42 6.00 6.93
CA VAL A 25 -11.99 5.64 7.00
C VAL A 25 -11.72 4.70 8.18
N ASP A 26 -12.38 4.92 9.31
CA ASP A 26 -12.25 4.07 10.50
C ASP A 26 -12.75 2.64 10.24
N ASN A 27 -13.87 2.50 9.51
CA ASN A 27 -14.43 1.19 9.18
C ASN A 27 -13.60 0.45 8.12
N ALA A 28 -12.90 1.18 7.24
CA ALA A 28 -11.96 0.62 6.27
C ALA A 28 -10.64 0.17 6.93
N ALA A 29 -10.17 0.91 7.94
CA ALA A 29 -8.97 0.55 8.69
C ALA A 29 -9.17 -0.67 9.60
N GLN A 30 -10.40 -0.94 10.03
CA GLN A 30 -10.72 -2.04 10.94
C GLN A 30 -10.81 -3.38 10.19
N ARG A 31 -9.83 -4.26 10.44
CA ARG A 31 -9.66 -5.55 9.75
C ARG A 31 -10.43 -6.70 10.43
N GLU A 32 -10.46 -7.84 9.75
CA GLU A 32 -11.03 -9.12 10.21
C GLU A 32 -10.18 -9.77 11.30
N VAL A 33 -10.04 -9.13 12.45
CA VAL A 33 -9.42 -9.81 13.58
C VAL A 33 -10.54 -10.45 14.39
N GLU A 34 -10.74 -11.75 14.17
CA GLU A 34 -11.76 -12.57 14.84
C GLU A 34 -11.66 -12.50 16.38
N MET A 35 -10.45 -12.28 16.91
CA MET A 35 -10.23 -12.06 18.35
C MET A 35 -10.78 -10.72 18.86
N GLU A 36 -10.63 -9.63 18.10
CA GLU A 36 -11.15 -8.31 18.49
C GLU A 36 -12.68 -8.28 18.41
N MET A 37 -13.25 -9.04 17.47
CA MET A 37 -14.70 -9.23 17.35
C MET A 37 -15.29 -9.92 18.58
N LYS A 38 -14.64 -10.97 19.10
CA LYS A 38 -15.08 -11.64 20.34
C LYS A 38 -15.08 -10.68 21.53
N MET A 39 -14.00 -9.91 21.70
CA MET A 39 -13.90 -8.94 22.79
C MET A 39 -14.93 -7.80 22.67
N ALA A 40 -15.21 -7.32 21.46
CA ALA A 40 -16.20 -6.25 21.23
C ALA A 40 -17.64 -6.71 21.46
N ILE A 41 -17.96 -7.95 21.06
CA ILE A 41 -19.28 -8.56 21.30
C ILE A 41 -19.49 -8.78 22.80
N GLU A 42 -18.49 -9.29 23.52
CA GLU A 42 -18.54 -9.45 24.98
C GLU A 42 -18.66 -8.09 25.71
N ALA A 43 -18.06 -7.03 25.17
CA ALA A 43 -18.17 -5.66 25.69
C ALA A 43 -19.48 -4.93 25.28
N GLY A 44 -20.39 -5.58 24.55
CA GLY A 44 -21.65 -4.99 24.10
C GLY A 44 -21.50 -3.88 23.05
N LYS A 45 -20.33 -3.76 22.40
CA LYS A 45 -20.06 -2.73 21.40
C LYS A 45 -20.30 -3.28 20.00
N LEU A 46 -21.42 -2.87 19.40
CA LEU A 46 -21.72 -3.13 17.99
C LEU A 46 -20.73 -2.37 17.10
N THR A 47 -19.74 -3.08 16.58
CA THR A 47 -18.76 -2.49 15.66
C THR A 47 -19.17 -2.82 14.24
N VAL A 48 -19.65 -1.82 13.50
CA VAL A 48 -20.08 -1.98 12.10
C VAL A 48 -18.85 -1.95 11.21
N ARG A 49 -18.44 -3.13 10.74
CA ARG A 49 -17.28 -3.30 9.85
C ARG A 49 -17.73 -3.47 8.39
N ALA A 50 -16.88 -3.04 7.45
CA ALA A 50 -17.09 -3.30 6.04
C ALA A 50 -16.58 -4.70 5.64
N ASN A 51 -17.40 -5.44 4.90
CA ASN A 51 -17.02 -6.72 4.28
C ASN A 51 -16.03 -6.46 3.13
N TYR A 52 -15.15 -7.43 2.82
CA TYR A 52 -14.32 -7.43 1.61
C TYR A 52 -15.09 -7.12 0.33
N GLY A 53 -16.32 -7.62 0.17
CA GLY A 53 -17.16 -7.26 -0.98
C GLY A 53 -17.44 -5.75 -1.07
N THR A 54 -17.71 -5.12 0.07
CA THR A 54 -17.92 -3.67 0.17
C THR A 54 -16.64 -2.87 -0.02
N LEU A 55 -15.51 -3.36 0.50
CA LEU A 55 -14.19 -2.74 0.33
C LEU A 55 -13.74 -2.78 -1.13
N LEU A 56 -13.94 -3.90 -1.82
CA LEU A 56 -13.61 -4.03 -3.23
C LEU A 56 -14.45 -3.10 -4.11
N ASN A 57 -15.74 -2.92 -3.78
CA ASN A 57 -16.61 -1.95 -4.46
C ASN A 57 -16.19 -0.49 -4.23
N SER A 58 -15.44 -0.22 -3.16
CA SER A 58 -14.95 1.12 -2.77
C SER A 58 -13.43 1.16 -2.63
N LYS A 59 -12.72 0.45 -3.52
CA LYS A 59 -11.27 0.19 -3.43
C LYS A 59 -10.42 1.43 -3.22
N LEU A 60 -10.78 2.56 -3.82
CA LEU A 60 -10.05 3.82 -3.64
C LEU A 60 -10.00 4.27 -2.17
N PHE A 61 -11.08 4.10 -1.42
CA PHE A 61 -11.14 4.46 0.01
C PHE A 61 -10.39 3.44 0.86
N ASP A 62 -10.48 2.16 0.52
CA ASP A 62 -9.74 1.08 1.18
C ASP A 62 -8.23 1.29 1.07
N LEU A 63 -7.72 1.73 -0.09
CA LEU A 63 -6.30 2.04 -0.27
C LEU A 63 -5.79 3.17 0.64
N GLY A 64 -6.67 4.08 1.08
CA GLY A 64 -6.34 5.14 2.02
C GLY A 64 -6.16 4.67 3.47
N ALA A 65 -6.51 3.41 3.78
CA ALA A 65 -6.20 2.84 5.08
C ALA A 65 -4.68 2.65 5.23
N LYS A 66 -4.10 3.11 6.35
CA LYS A 66 -2.65 3.07 6.62
C LYS A 66 -2.01 1.69 6.40
N ALA A 67 -2.74 0.62 6.70
CA ALA A 67 -2.26 -0.74 6.48
C ALA A 67 -2.08 -1.06 4.99
N ASN A 68 -3.03 -0.66 4.14
CA ASN A 68 -2.99 -0.89 2.70
C ASN A 68 -1.95 0.01 2.03
N GLU A 69 -1.79 1.24 2.50
CA GLU A 69 -0.69 2.12 2.10
C GLU A 69 0.67 1.44 2.37
N GLY A 70 0.87 0.90 3.57
CA GLY A 70 2.09 0.16 3.92
C GLY A 70 2.33 -1.08 3.05
N ILE A 71 1.29 -1.88 2.78
CA ILE A 71 1.38 -3.05 1.90
C ILE A 71 1.83 -2.64 0.49
N LEU A 72 1.26 -1.57 -0.06
CA LEU A 72 1.63 -1.08 -1.39
C LEU A 72 3.06 -0.54 -1.43
N CYS A 73 3.51 0.15 -0.38
CA CYS A 73 4.90 0.58 -0.26
C CYS A 73 5.87 -0.60 -0.29
N ILE A 74 5.59 -1.66 0.48
CA ILE A 74 6.43 -2.87 0.50
C ILE A 74 6.40 -3.57 -0.86
N GLN A 75 5.22 -3.73 -1.45
CA GLN A 75 5.09 -4.36 -2.77
C GLN A 75 5.90 -3.61 -3.83
N ASN A 76 5.81 -2.28 -3.84
CA ASN A 76 6.59 -1.44 -4.75
C ASN A 76 8.09 -1.59 -4.52
N HIS A 77 8.53 -1.61 -3.27
CA HIS A 77 9.94 -1.80 -2.93
C HIS A 77 10.47 -3.17 -3.43
N VAL A 78 9.75 -4.26 -3.16
CA VAL A 78 10.13 -5.60 -3.63
C VAL A 78 10.20 -5.65 -5.17
N GLN A 79 9.25 -5.02 -5.86
CA GLN A 79 9.25 -4.98 -7.32
C GLN A 79 10.45 -4.20 -7.88
N GLN A 80 10.86 -3.11 -7.23
CA GLN A 80 12.03 -2.34 -7.62
C GLN A 80 13.32 -3.15 -7.45
N GLU A 81 13.51 -3.81 -6.31
CA GLU A 81 14.68 -4.66 -6.05
C GLU A 81 14.80 -5.81 -7.06
N LEU A 82 13.67 -6.48 -7.36
CA LEU A 82 13.64 -7.52 -8.39
C LEU A 82 13.88 -6.98 -9.81
N GLY A 83 13.46 -5.75 -10.08
CA GLY A 83 13.80 -5.04 -11.32
C GLY A 83 15.30 -4.84 -11.46
N GLN A 84 15.93 -4.24 -10.46
CA GLN A 84 17.37 -3.96 -10.44
C GLN A 84 18.21 -5.23 -10.60
N LYS A 85 17.82 -6.32 -9.94
CA LYS A 85 18.51 -7.60 -10.09
C LYS A 85 18.46 -8.13 -11.52
N ARG A 86 17.30 -8.06 -12.18
CA ARG A 86 17.15 -8.49 -13.58
C ARG A 86 17.99 -7.62 -14.52
N ASP A 87 18.03 -6.31 -14.27
CA ASP A 87 18.81 -5.38 -15.08
C ASP A 87 20.32 -5.62 -14.91
N TRP A 88 20.76 -5.94 -13.69
CA TRP A 88 22.13 -6.36 -13.39
C TRP A 88 22.49 -7.65 -14.17
N GLU A 89 21.69 -8.71 -14.04
CA GLU A 89 21.93 -9.99 -14.71
C GLU A 89 21.97 -9.82 -16.24
N ALA A 90 21.07 -9.01 -16.80
CA ALA A 90 21.05 -8.70 -18.23
C ALA A 90 22.30 -7.92 -18.68
N SER A 91 22.84 -7.04 -17.83
CA SER A 91 24.06 -6.27 -18.11
C SER A 91 25.30 -7.15 -18.05
N GLU A 92 25.35 -8.09 -17.10
CA GLU A 92 26.42 -9.07 -16.98
C GLU A 92 26.48 -9.98 -18.21
N VAL A 93 25.35 -10.57 -18.62
CA VAL A 93 25.29 -11.43 -19.83
C VAL A 93 25.72 -10.66 -21.09
N LYS A 94 25.35 -9.38 -21.24
CA LYS A 94 25.80 -8.54 -22.36
C LYS A 94 27.32 -8.34 -22.34
N SER A 95 27.90 -8.07 -21.17
CA SER A 95 29.35 -7.94 -20.99
C SER A 95 30.07 -9.22 -21.42
N TRP A 96 29.64 -10.37 -20.92
CA TRP A 96 30.21 -11.68 -21.30
C TRP A 96 30.15 -11.93 -22.81
N ASN A 97 29.00 -11.67 -23.44
CA ASN A 97 28.84 -11.86 -24.88
C ASN A 97 29.74 -10.92 -25.69
N SER A 98 29.87 -9.65 -25.29
CA SER A 98 30.76 -8.69 -25.96
C SER A 98 32.23 -9.09 -25.86
N ASN A 99 32.65 -9.63 -24.71
CA ASN A 99 34.01 -10.12 -24.53
C ASN A 99 34.27 -11.35 -25.42
N LEU A 100 33.35 -12.31 -25.49
CA LEU A 100 33.48 -13.48 -26.37
C LEU A 100 33.58 -13.11 -27.86
N THR A 101 32.89 -12.06 -28.31
CA THR A 101 32.96 -11.61 -29.71
C THR A 101 34.32 -10.96 -30.05
N LEU A 102 34.96 -10.32 -29.07
CA LEU A 102 36.30 -9.73 -29.24
C LEU A 102 37.42 -10.79 -29.23
N THR A 103 37.23 -11.92 -28.53
CA THR A 103 38.23 -13.00 -28.47
C THR A 103 38.21 -13.93 -29.68
N PHE A 104 37.08 -14.04 -30.38
CA PHE A 104 36.93 -14.85 -31.61
C PHE A 104 36.35 -14.00 -32.74
N PRO A 105 37.14 -13.13 -33.39
CA PRO A 105 36.69 -12.48 -34.61
C PRO A 105 36.55 -13.56 -35.69
N ILE A 106 35.33 -13.75 -36.18
CA ILE A 106 35.03 -14.65 -37.30
C ILE A 106 35.71 -14.04 -38.55
N SER A 107 36.80 -14.68 -38.99
CA SER A 107 37.54 -14.37 -40.22
C SER A 107 36.85 -14.93 -41.46
#